data_AF-A0A7V2TTR8-F1
#
_entry.id   AF-A0A7V2TTR8-F1
#
_cell.length_a   1.000
_cell.length_b   1.000
_cell.length_c   1.000
_cell.angle_alpha   90.00
_cell.angle_beta   90.00
_cell.angle_gamma   90.00
#
_symmetry.space_group_name_H-M   'P 1'
#
loop_
_entity.id
_entity.type
_entity.pdbx_description
1 polymer ?
#
loop_
_entity_poly.entity_id
_entity_poly.type
_entity_poly.pdbx_seq_one_letter_code
_entity_poly.pdbx_strand_id
1 'polypeptide(L)'
;MNLIVGMGAMQISRDPRVTIVTYALGSCIGVAIHDPIARVGGLLHYMLPESSTNPEKAAKNPSMFADTGVPLLFQEAYRLGAEKARIRVKVVGG
;
A
#
# COMPACT_ATOMS: atom_id res chain seq x y z
N MET A 1 -14.00 -9.76 -7.32
CA MET A 1 -13.14 -9.20 -8.40
C MET A 1 -11.77 -8.94 -7.80
N ASN A 2 -10.68 -9.21 -8.53
CA ASN A 2 -9.34 -9.00 -8.00
C ASN A 2 -8.78 -7.66 -8.51
N LEU A 3 -8.29 -6.82 -7.61
CA LEU A 3 -7.45 -5.67 -7.94
C LEU A 3 -6.00 -6.08 -7.72
N ILE A 4 -5.25 -6.16 -8.81
CA ILE A 4 -3.86 -6.58 -8.78
C ILE A 4 -2.97 -5.36 -8.54
N VAL A 5 -2.08 -5.48 -7.55
CA VAL A 5 -1.04 -4.49 -7.23
C VAL A 5 0.28 -5.02 -7.76
N GLY A 6 0.83 -4.37 -8.78
CA GLY A 6 2.16 -4.66 -9.30
C GLY A 6 3.27 -4.06 -8.43
N MET A 7 4.52 -4.35 -8.80
CA MET A 7 5.69 -3.75 -8.16
C MET A 7 5.68 -2.22 -8.28
N GLY A 8 6.00 -1.53 -7.18
CA GLY A 8 5.98 -0.08 -7.09
C GLY A 8 4.59 0.53 -7.29
N ALA A 9 3.53 -0.22 -6.96
CA ALA A 9 2.16 0.25 -7.06
C ALA A 9 1.42 0.08 -5.74
N MET A 10 0.24 0.69 -5.69
CA MET A 10 -0.65 0.64 -4.55
C MET A 10 -2.10 0.62 -5.03
N GLN A 11 -2.96 -0.09 -4.31
CA GLN A 11 -4.41 -0.03 -4.50
C GLN A 11 -5.10 0.08 -3.16
N ILE A 12 -6.22 0.81 -3.14
CA ILE A 12 -7.10 0.94 -1.98
C ILE A 12 -8.54 0.77 -2.48
N SER A 13 -9.36 0.08 -1.69
CA SER A 13 -10.76 -0.11 -1.98
C SER A 13 -11.59 -0.14 -0.71
N ARG A 14 -12.85 0.30 -0.84
CA ARG A 14 -13.90 0.12 0.16
C ARG A 14 -15.02 -0.82 -0.29
N ASP A 15 -14.88 -1.42 -1.48
CA ASP A 15 -15.84 -2.38 -2.01
C ASP A 15 -15.58 -3.76 -1.38
N PRO A 16 -16.51 -4.32 -0.58
CA PRO A 16 -16.31 -5.60 0.07
C PRO A 16 -16.26 -6.80 -0.90
N ARG A 17 -16.57 -6.61 -2.19
CA ARG A 17 -16.48 -7.63 -3.23
C ARG A 17 -15.12 -7.69 -3.92
N VAL A 18 -14.23 -6.76 -3.56
CA VAL A 18 -12.88 -6.64 -4.12
C VAL A 18 -11.88 -7.34 -3.22
N THR A 19 -11.06 -8.18 -3.83
CA THR A 19 -9.85 -8.72 -3.21
C THR A 19 -8.65 -7.97 -3.78
N ILE A 20 -7.89 -7.27 -2.94
CA ILE A 20 -6.64 -6.63 -3.35
C ILE A 20 -5.52 -7.65 -3.19
N VAL A 21 -4.77 -7.91 -4.26
CA VAL A 21 -3.75 -8.96 -4.30
C VAL A 21 -2.48 -8.43 -4.93
N THR A 22 -1.34 -8.87 -4.43
CA THR A 22 -0.06 -8.75 -5.11
C THR A 22 0.59 -10.12 -5.22
N TYR A 23 1.51 -10.25 -6.17
CA TYR A 23 2.23 -11.48 -6.46
C TYR A 23 3.73 -11.21 -6.47
N ALA A 24 4.52 -12.29 -6.43
CA ALA A 24 5.96 -12.26 -6.63
C ALA A 24 6.68 -11.23 -5.73
N LEU A 25 6.47 -11.32 -4.41
CA LEU A 25 7.12 -10.40 -3.47
C LEU A 25 8.64 -10.56 -3.45
N GLY A 26 9.20 -11.78 -3.45
CA GLY A 26 10.66 -11.96 -3.51
C GLY A 26 11.38 -11.10 -2.46
N SER A 27 12.29 -10.23 -2.90
CA SER A 27 12.99 -9.22 -2.07
C SER A 27 12.20 -7.92 -1.83
N CYS A 28 11.09 -7.74 -2.53
CA CYS A 28 10.17 -6.61 -2.32
C CYS A 28 9.26 -6.88 -1.13
N ILE A 29 8.58 -5.82 -0.66
CA ILE A 29 7.74 -5.88 0.53
C ILE A 29 6.33 -5.43 0.21
N GLY A 30 5.37 -6.24 0.62
CA GLY A 30 3.94 -5.96 0.57
C GLY A 30 3.44 -5.47 1.92
N VAL A 31 2.80 -4.31 1.95
CA VAL A 31 2.13 -3.76 3.15
C VAL A 31 0.63 -3.73 2.90
N ALA A 32 -0.11 -4.56 3.61
CA ALA A 32 -1.56 -4.61 3.58
C ALA A 32 -2.15 -3.93 4.82
N ILE A 33 -3.15 -3.08 4.62
CA ILE A 33 -3.90 -2.42 5.68
C ILE A 33 -5.39 -2.70 5.57
N HIS A 34 -6.08 -2.74 6.71
CA HIS A 34 -7.53 -2.90 6.75
C HIS A 34 -8.14 -2.24 7.99
N ASP A 35 -9.11 -1.34 7.80
CA ASP A 35 -10.03 -0.87 8.84
C ASP A 35 -11.35 -1.65 8.74
N PRO A 36 -11.70 -2.49 9.74
CA PRO A 36 -12.90 -3.31 9.69
C PRO A 36 -14.22 -2.54 9.83
N ILE A 37 -14.20 -1.34 10.41
CA ILE A 37 -15.41 -0.52 10.61
C ILE A 37 -15.69 0.30 9.37
N ALA A 38 -14.69 1.03 8.87
CA ALA A 38 -14.81 1.79 7.62
C ALA A 38 -14.86 0.89 6.37
N ARG A 39 -14.47 -0.39 6.52
CA ARG A 39 -14.33 -1.40 5.47
C ARG A 39 -13.40 -0.95 4.36
N VAL A 40 -12.32 -0.25 4.73
CA VAL A 40 -11.28 0.23 3.81
C VAL A 40 -10.11 -0.73 3.88
N GLY A 41 -9.76 -1.33 2.75
CA GLY A 41 -8.57 -2.14 2.57
C GLY A 41 -7.58 -1.48 1.62
N GLY A 42 -6.30 -1.69 1.84
CA GLY A 42 -5.24 -1.17 1.00
C GLY A 42 -4.07 -2.13 0.91
N LEU A 43 -3.34 -2.10 -0.20
CA LEU A 43 -2.10 -2.86 -0.37
C LEU A 43 -1.09 -2.03 -1.17
N LEU A 44 0.11 -1.92 -0.61
CA LEU A 44 1.29 -1.33 -1.24
C LEU A 44 2.30 -2.44 -1.53
N HIS A 45 2.94 -2.40 -2.69
CA HIS A 45 4.09 -3.24 -3.02
C HIS A 45 5.26 -2.33 -3.37
N TYR A 46 6.15 -2.07 -2.42
CA TYR A 46 7.33 -1.22 -2.63
C TYR A 46 8.58 -2.06 -2.87
N MET A 47 9.59 -1.45 -3.52
CA MET A 47 10.81 -2.14 -3.95
C MET A 47 12.07 -1.60 -3.27
N LEU A 48 12.05 -0.35 -2.81
CA LEU A 48 13.21 0.35 -2.28
C LEU A 48 12.90 0.95 -0.90
N PRO A 49 13.88 1.04 0.02
CA PRO A 49 13.64 1.57 1.36
C PRO A 49 13.49 3.10 1.38
N GLU A 50 14.35 3.83 0.66
CA GLU A 50 14.47 5.29 0.79
C GLU A 50 14.38 6.02 -0.55
N SER A 51 13.47 6.99 -0.63
CA SER A 51 13.25 7.89 -1.77
C SER A 51 14.44 8.80 -2.07
N SER A 52 15.25 9.11 -1.04
CA SER A 52 16.48 9.91 -1.14
C SER A 52 17.48 9.34 -2.16
N THR A 53 17.47 8.02 -2.37
CA THR A 53 18.35 7.33 -3.32
C THR A 53 18.07 7.68 -4.77
N ASN A 54 16.84 8.08 -5.10
CA ASN A 54 16.47 8.57 -6.42
C ASN A 54 15.26 9.52 -6.34
N PRO A 55 15.50 10.81 -6.03
CA PRO A 55 14.43 11.78 -5.78
C PRO A 55 13.53 12.03 -7.00
N GLU A 56 14.09 12.03 -8.21
CA GLU A 56 13.31 12.22 -9.44
C GLU A 56 12.32 11.06 -9.64
N LYS A 57 12.75 9.83 -9.39
CA LYS A 57 11.89 8.65 -9.49
C LYS A 57 10.84 8.64 -8.38
N ALA A 58 11.20 9.03 -7.17
CA ALA A 58 10.26 9.12 -6.05
C ALA A 58 9.17 10.17 -6.30
N ALA A 59 9.51 11.32 -6.90
CA ALA A 59 8.53 12.33 -7.28
C ALA A 59 7.51 11.81 -8.32
N LYS A 60 7.94 10.94 -9.24
CA LYS A 60 7.06 10.31 -10.25
C LYS A 60 6.28 9.12 -9.72
N ASN A 61 6.87 8.32 -8.83
CA ASN A 61 6.25 7.14 -8.25
C ASN A 61 6.66 6.92 -6.77
N PRO A 62 5.95 7.57 -5.84
CA PRO A 62 6.21 7.41 -4.40
C PRO A 62 5.93 5.98 -3.90
N SER A 63 5.02 5.24 -4.54
CA SER A 63 4.69 3.85 -4.15
C SER A 63 5.86 2.87 -4.34
N MET A 64 6.92 3.28 -5.06
CA MET A 64 8.11 2.47 -5.22
C MET A 64 8.98 2.42 -3.95
N PHE A 65 8.87 3.40 -3.06
CA PHE A 65 9.74 3.56 -1.90
C PHE A 65 8.96 3.41 -0.58
N ALA A 66 9.58 2.84 0.44
CA ALA A 66 8.90 2.60 1.72
C ALA A 66 8.57 3.90 2.46
N ASP A 67 9.53 4.82 2.54
CA ASP A 67 9.43 6.11 3.24
C ASP A 67 8.37 7.06 2.67
N THR A 68 8.00 6.92 1.40
CA THR A 68 6.96 7.73 0.74
C THR A 68 5.68 6.95 0.47
N GLY A 69 5.79 5.69 0.04
CA GLY A 69 4.65 4.82 -0.25
C GLY A 69 3.86 4.43 1.00
N VAL A 70 4.52 4.16 2.13
CA VAL A 70 3.79 3.79 3.37
C VAL A 70 2.96 4.96 3.88
N PRO A 71 3.49 6.19 4.06
CA PRO A 71 2.66 7.34 4.42
C PRO A 71 1.51 7.57 3.44
N LEU A 72 1.76 7.47 2.14
CA LEU A 72 0.73 7.65 1.10
C LEU A 72 -0.41 6.62 1.24
N LEU A 73 -0.09 5.35 1.50
CA LEU A 73 -1.08 4.29 1.74
C LEU A 73 -2.05 4.64 2.86
N PHE A 74 -1.54 5.14 3.99
CA PHE A 74 -2.39 5.54 5.10
C PHE A 74 -3.19 6.80 4.77
N GLN A 75 -2.59 7.80 4.12
CA GLN A 75 -3.28 9.03 3.74
C GLN A 75 -4.48 8.75 2.83
N GLU A 76 -4.30 7.93 1.80
CA GLU A 76 -5.40 7.55 0.91
C GLU A 76 -6.47 6.71 1.62
N ALA A 77 -6.09 5.84 2.57
CA ALA A 77 -7.07 5.10 3.37
C ALA A 77 -7.89 6.04 4.26
N TYR A 78 -7.26 7.04 4.87
CA TYR A 78 -7.95 8.06 5.67
C TYR A 78 -8.92 8.88 4.83
N ARG A 79 -8.58 9.20 3.57
CA ARG A 79 -9.51 9.88 2.65
C ARG A 79 -10.79 9.08 2.37
N LEU A 80 -10.74 7.75 2.52
CA LEU A 80 -11.91 6.88 2.42
C LEU A 80 -12.62 6.62 3.77
N GLY A 81 -12.18 7.29 4.84
CA GLY A 81 -12.79 7.22 6.17
C GLY A 81 -12.18 6.16 7.09
N ALA A 82 -11.04 5.57 6.74
CA ALA A 82 -10.31 4.72 7.68
C ALA A 82 -9.82 5.54 8.89
N GLU A 83 -9.80 4.93 10.07
CA GLU A 83 -9.30 5.54 11.29
C GLU A 83 -8.03 4.84 11.76
N LYS A 84 -6.96 5.61 11.98
CA LYS A 84 -5.63 5.10 12.38
C LYS A 84 -5.69 4.09 13.54
N ALA A 85 -6.50 4.37 14.56
CA ALA A 85 -6.60 3.54 15.75
C ALA A 85 -7.19 2.14 15.50
N ARG A 86 -7.89 1.93 14.37
CA ARG A 86 -8.55 0.67 14.01
C ARG A 86 -7.84 -0.10 12.92
N ILE A 87 -6.91 0.54 12.20
CA ILE A 87 -6.22 -0.08 11.08
C ILE A 87 -5.35 -1.23 11.57
N ARG A 88 -5.62 -2.40 11.00
CA ARG A 88 -4.74 -3.58 11.12
C ARG A 88 -3.74 -3.55 9.98
N VAL A 89 -2.48 -3.78 10.29
CA VAL A 89 -1.37 -3.78 9.33
C VAL A 89 -0.79 -5.18 9.26
N LYS A 90 -0.49 -5.65 8.05
CA LYS A 90 0.27 -6.87 7.79
C LYS A 90 1.36 -6.57 6.79
N VAL A 91 2.57 -7.07 7.07
CA VAL A 91 3.75 -6.88 6.21
C VAL A 91 4.30 -8.26 5.86
N VAL A 92 4.60 -8.47 4.58
CA VAL A 92 5.10 -9.75 4.05
C VAL A 92 6.12 -9.47 2.94
N GLY A 93 7.13 -10.33 2.80
CA GLY A 93 8.24 -10.18 1.85
C GLY A 93 9.54 -9.81 2.56
N GLY A 94 10.55 -9.44 1.77
CA GLY A 94 11.93 -9.21 2.23
C GLY A 94 12.80 -10.44 2.06
#